data_AF-A0A4Y4M8X7-F1
#
_entry.id   AF-A0A4Y4M8X7-F1
#
_cell.length_a   1.000
_cell.length_b   1.000
_cell.length_c   1.000
_cell.angle_alpha   90.00
_cell.angle_beta   90.00
_cell.angle_gamma   90.00
#
_symmetry.space_group_name_H-M   'P 1'
#
loop_
_entity.id
_entity.type
_entity.pdbx_description
1 polymer ?
#
loop_
_entity_poly.entity_id
_entity_poly.type
_entity_poly.pdbx_seq_one_letter_code
_entity_poly.pdbx_strand_id
1 'polypeptide(L)'
;MSVRIFSQNAVNDTLKTNIEEPFDYKKYYDCDFGEGNVLIIIKKGKEFTDLKDLRKSGKGFAVKMEAIYSMEFADGQRYESSVVKTITQDSISITNFFNENAAKLAGKPFKLITYPLSSLKYIRFINDRMLSLYNRKNIQKDFDLIVKKMEQAKMCPAVLQFKERNGEMKVCHFYLTSQGYDLLYESNGRVYYLEGKVEWK
;
A
#
# COMPACT_ATOMS: atom_id res chain seq x y z
N MET A 1 -20.67 -11.25 -7.49
CA MET A 1 -19.66 -11.02 -6.44
C MET A 1 -19.96 -9.73 -5.70
N SER A 2 -19.92 -9.73 -4.37
CA SER A 2 -20.10 -8.52 -3.54
C SER A 2 -18.77 -7.77 -3.45
N VAL A 3 -18.56 -6.76 -4.30
CA VAL A 3 -17.33 -5.96 -4.34
C VAL A 3 -17.27 -5.03 -3.13
N ARG A 4 -16.33 -5.23 -2.20
CA ARG A 4 -16.12 -4.34 -1.03
C ARG A 4 -15.13 -3.23 -1.36
N ILE A 5 -15.57 -1.98 -1.15
CA ILE A 5 -14.80 -0.75 -1.44
C ILE A 5 -13.77 -0.50 -0.33
N PHE A 6 -12.53 -0.17 -0.71
CA PHE A 6 -11.52 0.39 0.19
C PHE A 6 -11.71 1.92 0.24
N SER A 7 -12.55 2.39 1.15
CA SER A 7 -12.57 3.81 1.54
C SER A 7 -13.34 3.98 2.84
N GLN A 8 -12.63 4.27 3.94
CA GLN A 8 -13.27 4.68 5.19
C GLN A 8 -13.47 6.20 5.31
N ASN A 9 -12.97 6.98 4.35
CA ASN A 9 -13.23 8.42 4.28
C ASN A 9 -14.44 8.79 3.39
N ALA A 10 -15.22 7.81 2.93
CA ALA A 10 -16.44 8.05 2.15
C ALA A 10 -17.64 8.56 2.97
N VAL A 11 -17.44 9.03 4.21
CA VAL A 11 -18.55 9.48 5.07
C VAL A 11 -19.07 10.87 4.66
N ASN A 12 -18.29 11.68 3.94
CA ASN A 12 -18.72 13.04 3.55
C ASN A 12 -18.44 13.42 2.09
N ASP A 13 -18.15 12.46 1.20
CA ASP A 13 -17.98 12.77 -0.21
C ASP A 13 -19.32 12.59 -0.95
N THR A 14 -20.11 13.66 -1.04
CA THR A 14 -21.22 13.79 -1.99
C THR A 14 -20.65 13.78 -3.42
N LEU A 15 -20.17 12.63 -3.86
CA LEU A 15 -19.71 12.40 -5.21
C LEU A 15 -20.93 12.35 -6.13
N LYS A 16 -20.92 13.19 -7.17
CA LYS A 16 -21.84 13.08 -8.30
C LYS A 16 -21.56 11.76 -9.02
N THR A 17 -22.22 10.69 -8.60
CA THR A 17 -22.10 9.33 -9.16
C THR A 17 -22.68 9.17 -10.57
N ASN A 18 -23.14 10.25 -11.20
CA ASN A 18 -23.90 10.19 -12.46
C ASN A 18 -23.05 10.49 -13.71
N ILE A 19 -21.72 10.57 -13.60
CA ILE A 19 -20.83 10.78 -14.75
C ILE A 19 -19.70 9.74 -14.67
N GLU A 20 -19.86 8.63 -15.40
CA GLU A 20 -18.77 7.68 -15.64
C GLU A 20 -17.84 8.29 -16.71
N GLU A 21 -16.77 8.95 -16.28
CA GLU A 21 -15.71 9.31 -17.22
C GLU A 21 -14.90 8.05 -17.59
N PRO A 22 -14.61 7.82 -18.88
CA PRO A 22 -13.73 6.74 -19.30
C PRO A 22 -12.30 7.00 -18.79
N PHE A 23 -11.78 6.10 -17.96
CA PHE A 23 -10.40 6.12 -17.49
C PHE A 23 -9.50 5.32 -18.44
N ASP A 24 -8.35 5.88 -18.84
CA ASP A 24 -7.36 5.19 -19.68
C ASP A 24 -6.38 4.40 -18.79
N TYR A 25 -6.56 3.09 -18.74
CA TYR A 25 -5.79 2.18 -17.87
C TYR A 25 -4.44 1.73 -18.47
N LYS A 26 -4.02 2.24 -19.65
CA LYS A 26 -3.02 1.56 -20.50
C LYS A 26 -1.54 1.82 -20.25
N LYS A 27 -1.14 2.65 -19.30
CA LYS A 27 0.27 2.78 -18.87
C LYS A 27 0.24 2.83 -17.35
N TYR A 28 1.00 2.06 -16.58
CA TYR A 28 2.44 2.20 -16.41
C TYR A 28 2.88 1.18 -15.36
N TYR A 29 3.43 0.01 -15.70
CA TYR A 29 4.18 -0.75 -14.69
C TYR A 29 5.37 -1.44 -15.34
N ASP A 30 6.44 -0.66 -15.49
CA ASP A 30 7.79 -1.20 -15.62
C ASP A 30 8.38 -1.24 -14.21
N CYS A 31 8.20 -2.37 -13.53
CA CYS A 31 8.83 -2.61 -12.25
C CYS A 31 9.90 -3.66 -12.42
N ASP A 32 11.15 -3.21 -12.49
CA ASP A 32 12.28 -4.10 -12.39
C ASP A 32 12.44 -4.58 -10.95
N PHE A 33 12.43 -5.90 -10.78
CA PHE A 33 12.88 -6.60 -9.58
C PHE A 33 14.37 -6.35 -9.39
N GLY A 34 14.69 -5.20 -8.82
CA GLY A 34 16.04 -4.73 -8.63
C GLY A 34 16.38 -4.50 -7.17
N GLU A 35 17.68 -4.36 -6.95
CA GLU A 35 18.24 -3.98 -5.67
C GLU A 35 17.67 -2.62 -5.21
N GLY A 36 17.45 -2.47 -3.92
CA GLY A 36 17.02 -1.21 -3.36
C GLY A 36 16.92 -1.25 -1.84
N ASN A 37 16.44 -0.16 -1.27
CA ASN A 37 16.26 -0.06 0.17
C ASN A 37 14.92 -0.64 0.61
N VAL A 38 14.96 -1.40 1.70
CA VAL A 38 13.82 -1.89 2.46
C VAL A 38 13.88 -1.25 3.84
N LEU A 39 12.74 -0.75 4.30
CA LEU A 39 12.61 -0.24 5.66
C LEU A 39 12.16 -1.39 6.57
N ILE A 40 13.05 -1.79 7.46
CA ILE A 40 12.79 -2.78 8.50
C ILE A 40 12.27 -2.03 9.73
N ILE A 41 11.10 -2.46 10.21
CA ILE A 41 10.45 -1.91 11.40
C ILE A 41 10.45 -3.01 12.45
N ILE A 42 11.26 -2.85 13.49
CA ILE A 42 11.51 -3.89 14.49
C ILE A 42 11.19 -3.39 15.89
N LYS A 43 10.59 -4.22 16.75
CA LYS A 43 10.27 -3.83 18.12
C LYS A 43 11.54 -3.42 18.87
N LYS A 44 11.46 -2.36 19.67
CA LYS A 44 12.59 -1.87 20.45
C LYS A 44 13.22 -2.98 21.30
N GLY A 45 14.55 -3.04 21.30
CA GLY A 45 15.32 -4.06 22.01
C GLY A 45 15.30 -5.45 21.35
N LYS A 46 14.82 -5.57 20.10
CA LYS A 46 14.97 -6.79 19.29
C LYS A 46 15.94 -6.53 18.15
N GLU A 47 16.71 -7.55 17.80
CA GLU A 47 17.70 -7.46 16.73
C GLU A 47 17.14 -7.94 15.40
N PHE A 48 17.50 -7.27 14.31
CA PHE A 48 17.20 -7.74 12.96
C PHE A 48 18.29 -8.70 12.50
N THR A 49 17.87 -9.89 12.06
CA THR A 49 18.74 -10.96 11.56
C THR A 49 18.51 -11.11 10.06
N ASP A 50 17.31 -11.57 9.70
CA ASP A 50 16.84 -11.66 8.31
C ASP A 50 15.31 -11.49 8.23
N LEU A 51 14.78 -11.37 7.00
CA LEU A 51 13.34 -11.21 6.76
C LEU A 51 12.50 -12.45 7.15
N LYS A 52 13.08 -13.66 7.09
CA LYS A 52 12.39 -14.91 7.41
C LYS A 52 12.13 -15.00 8.90
N ASP A 53 13.13 -14.70 9.71
CA ASP A 53 13.01 -14.62 11.16
C ASP A 53 12.14 -13.44 11.59
N LEU A 54 12.28 -12.26 10.96
CA LEU A 54 11.41 -11.10 11.22
C LEU A 54 9.92 -11.47 11.11
N ARG A 55 9.56 -12.19 10.04
CA ARG A 55 8.19 -12.67 9.79
C ARG A 55 7.76 -13.75 10.78
N LYS A 56 8.61 -14.76 11.04
CA LYS A 56 8.27 -15.90 11.90
C LYS A 56 8.10 -15.52 13.37
N SER A 57 8.99 -14.69 13.89
CA SER A 57 9.02 -14.29 15.30
C SER A 57 7.99 -13.21 15.64
N GLY A 58 7.40 -12.54 14.64
CA GLY A 58 6.51 -11.40 14.88
C GLY A 58 7.20 -10.25 15.61
N LYS A 59 8.54 -10.17 15.55
CA LYS A 59 9.34 -9.10 16.17
C LYS A 59 9.29 -7.79 15.39
N GLY A 60 8.74 -7.80 14.18
CA GLY A 60 8.62 -6.64 13.33
C GLY A 60 8.06 -6.99 11.95
N PHE A 61 8.22 -6.08 11.00
CA PHE A 61 7.81 -6.25 9.61
C PHE A 61 8.66 -5.38 8.67
N ALA A 62 8.58 -5.65 7.37
CA ALA A 62 9.31 -4.91 6.35
C ALA A 62 8.36 -4.09 5.48
N VAL A 63 8.73 -2.84 5.25
CA VAL A 63 8.10 -1.93 4.29
C VAL A 63 8.96 -1.94 3.03
N LYS A 64 8.35 -2.38 1.92
CA LYS A 64 8.99 -2.53 0.61
C LYS A 64 8.48 -1.46 -0.36
N MET A 65 9.30 -1.13 -1.34
CA MET A 65 8.89 -0.25 -2.44
C MET A 65 7.84 -0.96 -3.31
N GLU A 66 7.02 -0.18 -4.00
CA GLU A 66 5.88 -0.57 -4.85
C GLU A 66 4.71 -1.27 -4.14
N ALA A 67 4.80 -1.48 -2.83
CA ALA A 67 3.70 -1.92 -1.98
C ALA A 67 2.95 -0.75 -1.33
N ILE A 68 1.72 -1.03 -0.91
CA ILE A 68 0.80 -0.10 -0.27
C ILE A 68 0.79 -0.35 1.23
N TYR A 69 0.80 0.77 1.97
CA TYR A 69 0.68 0.78 3.41
C TYR A 69 -0.20 1.95 3.83
N SER A 70 -1.02 1.76 4.87
CA SER A 70 -1.69 2.89 5.51
C SER A 70 -0.74 3.52 6.53
N MET A 71 -0.20 4.69 6.19
CA MET A 71 0.78 5.43 6.98
C MET A 71 0.19 6.73 7.53
N GLU A 72 0.60 7.09 8.75
CA GLU A 72 0.32 8.38 9.36
C GLU A 72 1.62 8.99 9.87
N PHE A 73 1.79 10.29 9.62
CA PHE A 73 3.00 11.03 9.96
C PHE A 73 2.77 12.00 11.13
N ALA A 74 3.85 12.57 11.64
CA ALA A 74 3.85 13.44 12.82
C ALA A 74 2.99 14.72 12.64
N ASP A 75 2.81 15.18 11.40
CA ASP A 75 1.93 16.29 11.03
C ASP A 75 0.43 15.93 11.09
N GLY A 76 0.09 14.68 11.42
CA GLY A 76 -1.28 14.17 11.47
C GLY A 76 -1.85 13.76 10.11
N GLN A 77 -1.09 13.91 9.01
CA GLN A 77 -1.53 13.47 7.70
C GLN A 77 -1.51 11.94 7.61
N ARG A 78 -2.60 11.39 7.06
CA ARG A 78 -2.80 9.96 6.87
C ARG A 78 -3.00 9.66 5.39
N TYR A 79 -2.29 8.66 4.92
CA TYR A 79 -2.40 8.14 3.56
C TYR A 79 -2.77 6.66 3.64
N GLU A 80 -3.96 6.30 3.16
CA GLU A 80 -4.54 4.96 3.38
C GLU A 80 -4.18 3.94 2.30
N SER A 81 -4.06 4.41 1.05
CA SER A 81 -3.81 3.61 -0.14
C SER A 81 -2.59 4.09 -0.93
N SER A 82 -1.65 4.74 -0.25
CA SER A 82 -0.42 5.25 -0.84
C SER A 82 0.58 4.15 -1.18
N VAL A 83 1.14 4.21 -2.39
CA VAL A 83 2.20 3.32 -2.85
C VAL A 83 3.55 3.90 -2.42
N VAL A 84 4.38 3.10 -1.77
CA VAL A 84 5.77 3.48 -1.46
C VAL A 84 6.59 3.44 -2.73
N LYS A 85 7.21 4.55 -3.13
CA LYS A 85 8.02 4.62 -4.36
C LYS A 85 9.51 4.59 -4.10
N THR A 86 9.96 5.18 -2.99
CA THR A 86 11.40 5.26 -2.66
C THR A 86 11.60 5.24 -1.16
N ILE A 87 12.67 4.57 -0.72
CA ILE A 87 13.16 4.58 0.65
C ILE A 87 14.64 5.00 0.61
N THR A 88 15.02 6.02 1.36
CA THR A 88 16.42 6.41 1.59
C THR A 88 16.83 6.03 3.01
N GLN A 89 18.04 6.40 3.43
CA GLN A 89 18.51 6.15 4.80
C GLN A 89 17.67 6.86 5.87
N ASP A 90 17.04 7.97 5.50
CA ASP A 90 16.40 8.92 6.41
C ASP A 90 15.00 9.34 5.97
N SER A 91 14.54 8.93 4.78
CA SER A 91 13.23 9.32 4.24
C SER A 91 12.48 8.19 3.53
N ILE A 92 11.18 8.39 3.38
CA ILE A 92 10.28 7.57 2.59
C ILE A 92 9.44 8.44 1.68
N SER A 93 9.36 8.07 0.41
CA SER A 93 8.52 8.75 -0.58
C SER A 93 7.34 7.86 -0.96
N ILE A 94 6.14 8.42 -0.90
CA ILE A 94 4.87 7.75 -1.16
C ILE A 94 4.03 8.55 -2.15
N THR A 95 3.16 7.90 -2.90
CA THR A 95 2.12 8.59 -3.66
C THR A 95 1.00 9.06 -2.72
N ASN A 96 0.39 10.21 -2.98
CA ASN A 96 -0.71 10.70 -2.15
C ASN A 96 -2.03 9.94 -2.36
N PHE A 97 -2.17 9.25 -3.49
CA PHE A 97 -3.28 8.35 -3.83
C PHE A 97 -2.74 7.02 -4.38
N PHE A 98 -3.63 6.06 -4.62
CA PHE A 98 -3.29 4.79 -5.27
C PHE A 98 -2.69 5.01 -6.68
N ASN A 99 -3.36 5.83 -7.49
CA ASN A 99 -2.91 6.22 -8.83
C ASN A 99 -3.56 7.56 -9.24
N GLU A 100 -3.28 8.01 -10.47
CA GLU A 100 -3.85 9.25 -11.03
C GLU A 100 -5.37 9.25 -11.11
N ASN A 101 -5.99 8.11 -11.45
CA ASN A 101 -7.45 7.98 -11.52
C ASN A 101 -8.11 8.22 -10.15
N ALA A 102 -7.51 7.67 -9.10
CA ALA A 102 -7.99 7.88 -7.73
C ALA A 102 -7.83 9.35 -7.27
N ALA A 103 -6.74 10.00 -7.67
CA ALA A 103 -6.54 11.42 -7.39
C ALA A 103 -7.57 12.30 -8.15
N LYS A 104 -7.81 11.97 -9.42
CA LYS A 104 -8.79 12.63 -10.28
C LYS A 104 -10.21 12.53 -9.71
N LEU A 105 -10.63 11.35 -9.28
CA LEU A 105 -11.93 11.15 -8.62
C LEU A 105 -12.06 12.00 -7.35
N ALA A 106 -10.98 12.14 -6.57
CA ALA A 106 -10.95 12.97 -5.37
C ALA A 106 -10.80 14.49 -5.66
N GLY A 107 -10.73 14.90 -6.93
CA GLY A 107 -10.53 16.30 -7.32
C GLY A 107 -9.18 16.89 -6.87
N LYS A 108 -8.15 16.04 -6.68
CA LYS A 108 -6.82 16.46 -6.20
C LYS A 108 -5.73 16.06 -7.19
N PRO A 109 -4.61 16.80 -7.25
CA PRO A 109 -3.48 16.41 -8.07
C PRO A 109 -2.81 15.15 -7.54
N PHE A 110 -2.41 14.25 -8.44
CA PHE A 110 -1.55 13.12 -8.09
C PHE A 110 -0.12 13.59 -7.87
N LYS A 111 0.47 13.24 -6.72
CA LYS A 111 1.78 13.74 -6.30
C LYS A 111 2.57 12.65 -5.58
N LEU A 112 3.89 12.72 -5.75
CA LEU A 112 4.84 12.05 -4.87
C LEU A 112 5.11 12.97 -3.67
N ILE A 113 5.03 12.42 -2.47
CA ILE A 113 5.26 13.13 -1.21
C ILE A 113 6.37 12.40 -0.44
N THR A 114 7.32 13.15 0.11
CA THR A 114 8.45 12.62 0.86
C THR A 114 8.37 13.05 2.32
N TYR A 115 8.55 12.09 3.22
CA TYR A 115 8.59 12.31 4.66
C TYR A 115 9.88 11.77 5.26
N PRO A 116 10.45 12.41 6.28
CA PRO A 116 11.54 11.82 7.05
C PRO A 116 11.03 10.59 7.82
N LEU A 117 11.82 9.53 7.90
CA LEU A 117 11.48 8.29 8.60
C LEU A 117 11.15 8.53 10.08
N SER A 118 11.82 9.49 10.71
CA SER A 118 11.56 9.91 12.09
C SER A 118 10.14 10.45 12.31
N SER A 119 9.47 10.93 11.25
CA SER A 119 8.08 11.41 11.33
C SER A 119 7.04 10.31 11.18
N LEU A 120 7.41 9.09 10.77
CA LEU A 120 6.46 7.99 10.61
C LEU A 120 5.91 7.59 11.98
N LYS A 121 4.64 7.91 12.24
CA LYS A 121 4.00 7.79 13.55
C LYS A 121 3.25 6.49 13.69
N TYR A 122 2.41 6.15 12.70
CA TYR A 122 1.65 4.92 12.70
C TYR A 122 1.69 4.20 11.36
N ILE A 123 1.70 2.87 11.42
CA ILE A 123 1.29 2.01 10.32
C ILE A 123 0.10 1.18 10.77
N ARG A 124 -0.91 1.08 9.90
CA ARG A 124 -2.13 0.31 10.16
C ARG A 124 -2.16 -0.92 9.26
N PHE A 125 -2.43 -2.06 9.88
CA PHE A 125 -2.64 -3.34 9.20
C PHE A 125 -4.10 -3.68 9.28
N ILE A 126 -4.68 -4.16 8.18
CA ILE A 126 -6.01 -4.74 8.24
C ILE A 126 -5.89 -6.10 8.94
N ASN A 127 -6.71 -6.30 9.97
CA ASN A 127 -6.89 -7.60 10.60
C ASN A 127 -8.03 -8.36 9.95
N ASP A 128 -9.14 -7.68 9.75
CA ASP A 128 -10.35 -8.23 9.18
C ASP A 128 -10.97 -7.21 8.23
N ARG A 129 -11.02 -7.57 6.95
CA ARG A 129 -11.60 -6.73 5.90
C ARG A 129 -13.12 -6.61 6.03
N MET A 130 -13.78 -7.68 6.51
CA MET A 130 -15.23 -7.71 6.61
C MET A 130 -15.74 -6.80 7.71
N LEU A 131 -15.00 -6.74 8.82
CA LEU A 131 -15.32 -5.94 10.00
C LEU A 131 -14.58 -4.59 10.02
N SER A 132 -13.78 -4.27 8.99
CA SER A 132 -13.04 -3.01 8.95
C SER A 132 -12.13 -2.83 10.18
N LEU A 133 -11.57 -3.94 10.69
CA LEU A 133 -10.73 -3.94 11.89
C LEU A 133 -9.27 -3.71 11.50
N TYR A 134 -8.65 -2.69 12.10
CA TYR A 134 -7.24 -2.36 11.87
C TYR A 134 -6.42 -2.50 13.15
N ASN A 135 -5.22 -3.08 13.04
CA ASN A 135 -4.21 -2.99 14.08
C ASN A 135 -3.32 -1.78 13.80
N ARG A 136 -3.40 -0.77 14.67
CA ARG A 136 -2.53 0.40 14.62
C ARG A 136 -1.24 0.11 15.39
N LYS A 137 -0.09 0.17 14.71
CA LYS A 137 1.25 0.10 15.33
C LYS A 137 1.82 1.50 15.52
N ASN A 138 2.20 1.85 16.74
CA ASN A 138 2.88 3.11 17.04
C ASN A 138 4.38 2.97 16.80
N ILE A 139 4.83 3.46 15.65
CA ILE A 139 6.18 3.24 15.16
C ILE A 139 7.18 3.99 16.03
N GLN A 140 6.98 5.28 16.27
CA GLN A 140 7.88 6.11 17.08
C GLN A 140 8.06 5.59 18.51
N LYS A 141 6.99 5.07 19.11
CA LYS A 141 7.01 4.62 20.50
C LYS A 141 7.65 3.25 20.65
N ASP A 142 7.23 2.28 19.85
CA ASP A 142 7.43 0.86 20.14
C ASP A 142 8.47 0.19 19.23
N PHE A 143 8.94 0.87 18.18
CA PHE A 143 9.79 0.29 17.13
C PHE A 143 11.05 1.12 16.85
N ASP A 144 12.08 0.42 16.41
CA ASP A 144 13.27 0.96 15.76
C ASP A 144 13.13 0.79 14.24
N LEU A 145 13.70 1.75 13.51
CA LEU A 145 13.70 1.80 12.05
C LEU A 145 15.10 1.52 11.53
N ILE A 146 15.24 0.53 10.66
CA ILE A 146 16.52 0.15 10.05
C ILE A 146 16.34 0.11 8.54
N VAL A 147 17.18 0.81 7.80
CA VAL A 147 17.19 0.75 6.35
C VAL A 147 18.23 -0.28 5.89
N LYS A 148 17.81 -1.24 5.08
CA LYS A 148 18.69 -2.29 4.53
C LYS A 148 18.57 -2.33 3.02
N LYS A 149 19.73 -2.32 2.35
CA LYS A 149 19.81 -2.58 0.92
C LYS A 149 19.62 -4.08 0.69
N MET A 150 18.75 -4.45 -0.25
CA MET A 150 18.38 -5.85 -0.55
C MET A 150 18.14 -6.02 -2.04
N GLU A 151 18.49 -7.19 -2.59
CA GLU A 151 18.26 -7.53 -4.01
C GLU A 151 16.77 -7.52 -4.40
N GLN A 152 15.88 -7.85 -3.47
CA GLN A 152 14.42 -7.90 -3.70
C GLN A 152 13.68 -6.85 -2.86
N ALA A 153 13.97 -5.58 -3.14
CA ALA A 153 13.43 -4.46 -2.37
C ALA A 153 12.03 -4.00 -2.79
N LYS A 154 11.64 -4.31 -4.03
CA LYS A 154 10.32 -3.95 -4.59
C LYS A 154 9.34 -5.11 -4.51
N MET A 155 8.06 -4.81 -4.32
CA MET A 155 6.95 -5.71 -4.57
C MET A 155 6.25 -5.24 -5.83
N CYS A 156 6.75 -5.69 -6.98
CA CYS A 156 6.25 -5.24 -8.27
C CYS A 156 4.76 -5.55 -8.43
N PRO A 157 3.96 -4.60 -8.95
CA PRO A 157 2.52 -4.80 -9.10
C PRO A 157 2.21 -5.95 -10.05
N ALA A 158 1.15 -6.70 -9.74
CA ALA A 158 0.67 -7.77 -10.58
C ALA A 158 -0.31 -7.22 -11.63
N VAL A 159 -0.14 -7.60 -12.90
CA VAL A 159 -1.10 -7.29 -13.96
C VAL A 159 -2.00 -8.50 -14.16
N LEU A 160 -3.26 -8.38 -13.76
CA LEU A 160 -4.21 -9.49 -13.73
C LEU A 160 -5.36 -9.27 -14.70
N GLN A 161 -5.80 -10.35 -15.35
CA GLN A 161 -6.98 -10.37 -16.20
C GLN A 161 -8.21 -10.82 -15.41
N PHE A 162 -9.24 -9.99 -15.37
CA PHE A 162 -10.49 -10.26 -14.67
C PHE A 162 -11.49 -10.87 -15.65
N LYS A 163 -11.51 -12.21 -15.75
CA LYS A 163 -12.38 -12.94 -16.69
C LYS A 163 -13.87 -12.60 -16.52
N GLU A 164 -14.32 -12.46 -15.29
CA GLU A 164 -15.71 -12.12 -14.95
C GLU A 164 -16.10 -10.67 -15.28
N ARG A 165 -15.13 -9.84 -15.70
CA ARG A 165 -15.33 -8.46 -16.15
C ARG A 165 -14.96 -8.31 -17.62
N ASN A 166 -15.43 -9.24 -18.45
CA ASN A 166 -15.17 -9.26 -19.90
C ASN A 166 -13.67 -9.22 -20.25
N GLY A 167 -12.82 -9.81 -19.41
CA GLY A 167 -11.37 -9.85 -19.63
C GLY A 167 -10.63 -8.54 -19.35
N GLU A 168 -11.22 -7.63 -18.57
CA GLU A 168 -10.59 -6.38 -18.13
C GLU A 168 -9.22 -6.64 -17.49
N MET A 169 -8.20 -5.88 -17.91
CA MET A 169 -6.87 -5.92 -17.31
C MET A 169 -6.79 -4.90 -16.17
N LYS A 170 -6.35 -5.33 -14.99
CA LYS A 170 -6.13 -4.47 -13.83
C LYS A 170 -4.71 -4.61 -13.31
N VAL A 171 -4.16 -3.49 -12.88
CA VAL A 171 -2.92 -3.47 -12.12
C VAL A 171 -3.26 -3.55 -10.64
N CYS A 172 -2.65 -4.52 -9.98
CA CYS A 172 -2.88 -4.85 -8.60
C CYS A 172 -1.60 -4.62 -7.78
N HIS A 173 -1.67 -3.79 -6.75
CA HIS A 173 -0.56 -3.55 -5.83
C HIS A 173 -0.70 -4.40 -4.58
N PHE A 174 0.45 -4.82 -4.04
CA PHE A 174 0.50 -5.54 -2.79
C PHE A 174 0.23 -4.62 -1.61
N TYR A 175 -0.66 -5.03 -0.71
CA TYR A 175 -0.99 -4.33 0.53
C TYR A 175 -0.70 -5.25 1.72
N LEU A 176 0.02 -4.77 2.73
CA LEU A 176 0.38 -5.58 3.89
C LEU A 176 -0.75 -5.61 4.93
N THR A 177 -1.31 -6.79 5.18
CA THR A 177 -2.28 -7.08 6.25
C THR A 177 -1.61 -7.79 7.42
N SER A 178 -2.35 -8.04 8.50
CA SER A 178 -1.83 -8.82 9.63
C SER A 178 -1.60 -10.30 9.28
N GLN A 179 -2.22 -10.79 8.20
CA GLN A 179 -2.15 -12.17 7.74
C GLN A 179 -1.12 -12.38 6.61
N GLY A 180 -0.68 -11.31 5.95
CA GLY A 180 0.28 -11.39 4.85
C GLY A 180 0.06 -10.28 3.84
N TYR A 181 0.51 -10.50 2.61
CA TYR A 181 0.25 -9.56 1.52
C TYR A 181 -1.02 -9.95 0.79
N ASP A 182 -1.86 -8.94 0.57
CA ASP A 182 -3.04 -9.00 -0.26
C ASP A 182 -2.90 -8.08 -1.46
N LEU A 183 -3.86 -8.09 -2.38
CA LEU A 183 -3.85 -7.26 -3.57
C LEU A 183 -4.97 -6.23 -3.54
N LEU A 184 -4.63 -5.01 -3.92
CA LEU A 184 -5.55 -3.90 -4.17
C LEU A 184 -5.51 -3.53 -5.64
N TYR A 185 -6.66 -3.23 -6.23
CA TYR A 185 -6.76 -2.70 -7.59
C TYR A 185 -7.66 -1.48 -7.63
N GLU A 186 -7.52 -0.67 -8.68
CA GLU A 186 -8.36 0.50 -8.91
C GLU A 186 -9.35 0.25 -10.05
N SER A 187 -10.59 0.73 -9.86
CA SER A 187 -11.62 0.76 -10.89
C SER A 187 -12.46 2.04 -10.75
N ASN A 188 -12.50 2.83 -11.82
CA ASN A 188 -13.20 4.10 -11.89
C ASN A 188 -12.85 5.08 -10.75
N GLY A 189 -11.56 5.22 -10.46
CA GLY A 189 -10.97 6.01 -9.38
C GLY A 189 -11.12 5.43 -7.98
N ARG A 190 -11.83 4.32 -7.81
CA ARG A 190 -12.05 3.68 -6.51
C ARG A 190 -11.12 2.50 -6.31
N VAL A 191 -10.60 2.33 -5.09
CA VAL A 191 -9.71 1.23 -4.72
C VAL A 191 -10.52 0.08 -4.10
N TYR A 192 -10.19 -1.14 -4.49
CA TYR A 192 -10.89 -2.35 -4.08
C TYR A 192 -9.91 -3.43 -3.65
N TYR A 193 -10.33 -4.27 -2.72
CA TYR A 193 -9.63 -5.51 -2.43
C TYR A 193 -9.88 -6.52 -3.55
N LEU A 194 -8.83 -7.23 -3.91
CA LEU A 194 -9.00 -8.48 -4.64
C LEU A 194 -9.52 -9.54 -3.68
N GLU A 195 -10.71 -10.05 -3.96
CA GLU A 195 -11.33 -11.18 -3.27
C GLU A 195 -11.30 -12.39 -4.20
N GLY A 196 -10.82 -13.54 -3.71
CA GLY A 196 -10.71 -14.79 -4.49
C GLY A 196 -9.27 -15.27 -4.68
N LYS A 197 -9.12 -16.44 -5.31
CA LYS A 197 -7.81 -17.01 -5.65
C LYS A 197 -7.26 -16.32 -6.90
N VAL A 198 -6.04 -15.82 -6.82
CA VAL A 198 -5.29 -15.34 -7.99
C VAL A 198 -4.61 -16.54 -8.64
N GLU A 199 -5.00 -16.84 -9.88
CA GLU A 199 -4.26 -17.78 -10.72
C GLU A 199 -3.04 -17.05 -11.28
N TRP A 200 -1.89 -17.27 -10.67
CA TRP A 200 -0.61 -16.85 -11.23
C TRP A 200 -0.28 -17.77 -12.40
N LYS A 201 -0.15 -17.22 -13.60
CA LYS A 201 0.42 -17.92 -14.75
C LYS A 201 1.90 -17.59 -14.88
#